data_AF-A0AA96WAI3-F1
#
_entry.id   AF-A0AA96WAI3-F1
#
_cell.length_a   1.000
_cell.length_b   1.000
_cell.length_c   1.000
_cell.angle_alpha   90.00
_cell.angle_beta   90.00
_cell.angle_gamma   90.00
#
_symmetry.space_group_name_H-M   'P 1'
#
loop_
_entity.id
_entity.type
_entity.pdbx_description
1 polymer ?
#
loop_
_entity_poly.entity_id
_entity_poly.type
_entity_poly.pdbx_seq_one_letter_code
_entity_poly.pdbx_strand_id
1 'polypeptide(L)'
;MVEKLFKRKPALLLTLGSAAGFLIGGVVAWSLLQRRPTLVGMPSGAAIIPQEAVMTVSVSTDRGQWQQLRRFGTPASQAAFDKQLAQLRDRLLIANGMNYQRDIQPWVGSEITAAFLLPAIEANGQDKAIQPYNPDALTAAEQATVMVLPIADAGKAQQLLASPKVAATQDWVDRDYKGVKIREVHGQTEKAYAAAVVDNQFVVVANDSKAVERVIDTAKGKPSVAQTPGYGQALNHITAANPFMQLYVNIPVATALTANNASQPIPPQVLAPLKSNQGLAATVSLESEGMRIQSVSWLAANQKARFKVTNNAERMPLLLPSDALLVASGGNLKQLWQNYTQQPNDVPRLGFFDPETLRRGVNNLTGLDLDQDLIAWMTGEYALAVISSPAGNAANADKTTATKAGIVLLAQTSDRKAAEQTFKKLDELMKTRYRFQVSETQVEGKPAISWVSPFTALKVTHGWLDGNVAYLAIGSDLATTIVPAPDQPLVEHPLFRQTSSTELNPNNGQFFLEVDRLTNANTNLPLPTLPPEQQVFLDAIRAIGITAALQDGRTTRYDAHVLLRKGNAPGALPPPAPINPPLPGSSETPTSPAQ
;
A
#
# COMPACT_ATOMS: atom_id res chain seq x y z
N MET A 1 55.45 -19.23 32.96
CA MET A 1 56.89 -18.93 32.93
C MET A 1 57.27 -18.87 31.45
N VAL A 2 57.34 -17.64 30.89
CA VAL A 2 58.57 -17.03 30.33
C VAL A 2 58.82 -17.53 28.90
N GLU A 3 59.02 -16.78 27.82
CA GLU A 3 59.07 -15.35 27.51
C GLU A 3 59.37 -15.26 26.00
N LYS A 4 58.45 -14.66 25.24
CA LYS A 4 58.65 -13.61 24.21
C LYS A 4 60.00 -13.51 23.44
N LEU A 5 59.84 -13.17 22.15
CA LEU A 5 60.74 -12.40 21.23
C LEU A 5 61.63 -13.24 20.29
N PHE A 6 61.85 -12.93 18.99
CA PHE A 6 61.72 -11.69 18.22
C PHE A 6 61.44 -11.95 16.73
N LYS A 7 60.87 -10.92 16.10
CA LYS A 7 60.49 -10.71 14.69
C LYS A 7 61.63 -10.88 13.66
N ARG A 8 61.26 -11.22 12.41
CA ARG A 8 61.59 -10.43 11.20
C ARG A 8 60.67 -10.82 10.02
N LYS A 9 60.15 -9.80 9.31
CA LYS A 9 59.34 -9.91 8.08
C LYS A 9 60.24 -9.97 6.83
N PRO A 10 59.73 -10.47 5.68
CA PRO A 10 60.47 -10.57 4.42
C PRO A 10 60.16 -9.43 3.43
N ALA A 11 61.08 -9.26 2.49
CA ALA A 11 60.98 -8.61 1.18
C ALA A 11 62.13 -9.25 0.35
N LEU A 12 62.06 -9.62 -0.92
CA LEU A 12 61.30 -9.10 -2.06
C LEU A 12 61.48 -10.09 -3.25
N LEU A 13 60.42 -10.28 -4.05
CA LEU A 13 60.36 -10.52 -5.51
C LEU A 13 61.05 -11.71 -6.23
N LEU A 14 60.17 -12.48 -6.88
CA LEU A 14 60.13 -12.91 -8.30
C LEU A 14 61.31 -13.71 -8.90
N THR A 15 60.98 -14.86 -9.50
CA THR A 15 60.70 -14.96 -10.95
C THR A 15 60.20 -16.35 -11.36
N LEU A 16 59.25 -16.34 -12.31
CA LEU A 16 59.00 -17.31 -13.41
C LEU A 16 58.87 -18.80 -13.01
N GLY A 17 57.75 -19.49 -13.16
CA GLY A 17 56.72 -19.39 -14.19
C GLY A 17 56.53 -20.79 -14.78
N SER A 18 55.36 -21.38 -14.59
CA SER A 18 54.85 -22.45 -15.45
C SER A 18 53.35 -22.59 -15.24
N ALA A 19 52.64 -22.02 -16.21
CA ALA A 19 51.23 -22.17 -16.45
C ALA A 19 50.91 -23.61 -16.89
N ALA A 20 49.86 -24.19 -16.32
CA ALA A 20 48.89 -25.08 -16.96
C ALA A 20 48.03 -25.71 -15.84
N GLY A 21 46.84 -25.13 -15.56
CA GLY A 21 45.93 -25.77 -14.61
C GLY A 21 44.82 -24.92 -13.95
N PHE A 22 44.77 -23.60 -14.17
CA PHE A 22 43.78 -22.74 -13.48
C PHE A 22 42.88 -21.89 -14.37
N LEU A 23 42.83 -22.13 -15.69
CA LEU A 23 42.06 -21.29 -16.61
C LEU A 23 40.63 -21.78 -16.94
N ILE A 24 40.17 -22.91 -16.39
CA ILE A 24 38.78 -23.38 -16.59
C ILE A 24 37.92 -23.14 -15.33
N GLY A 25 38.50 -23.13 -14.13
CA GLY A 25 37.77 -22.83 -12.89
C GLY A 25 37.49 -21.34 -12.65
N GLY A 26 38.37 -20.45 -13.13
CA GLY A 26 38.26 -19.00 -12.90
C GLY A 26 37.19 -18.31 -13.74
N VAL A 27 36.97 -18.74 -14.99
CA VAL A 27 35.95 -18.13 -15.87
C VAL A 27 34.53 -18.52 -15.42
N VAL A 28 34.34 -19.74 -14.93
CA VAL A 28 33.03 -20.18 -14.40
C VAL A 28 32.73 -19.49 -13.07
N ALA A 29 33.71 -19.34 -12.17
CA ALA A 29 33.52 -18.62 -10.90
C ALA A 29 33.34 -17.11 -11.11
N TRP A 30 34.08 -16.47 -12.02
CA TRP A 30 33.91 -15.04 -12.34
C TRP A 30 32.61 -14.76 -13.10
N SER A 31 32.18 -15.66 -13.99
CA SER A 31 30.87 -15.61 -14.64
C SER A 31 29.72 -15.84 -13.64
N LEU A 32 29.88 -16.73 -12.65
CA LEU A 32 28.90 -16.94 -11.58
C LEU A 32 28.87 -15.80 -10.56
N LEU A 33 29.99 -15.09 -10.33
CA LEU A 33 30.03 -13.87 -9.50
C LEU A 33 29.46 -12.63 -10.23
N GLN A 34 29.52 -12.58 -11.55
CA GLN A 34 28.88 -11.52 -12.36
C GLN A 34 27.42 -11.80 -12.71
N ARG A 35 27.00 -13.06 -12.68
CA ARG A 35 25.58 -13.43 -12.66
C ARG A 35 25.03 -13.07 -11.29
N ARG A 36 24.66 -11.80 -11.11
CA ARG A 36 23.69 -11.41 -10.08
C ARG A 36 22.55 -12.43 -10.20
N PRO A 37 22.23 -13.22 -9.17
CA PRO A 37 21.08 -14.10 -9.25
C PRO A 37 19.92 -13.19 -9.62
N THR A 38 19.34 -13.39 -10.80
CA THR A 38 18.09 -12.75 -11.17
C THR A 38 17.08 -13.33 -10.21
N LEU A 39 16.96 -12.69 -9.05
CA LEU A 39 15.94 -12.97 -8.06
C LEU A 39 14.63 -12.84 -8.82
N VAL A 40 13.96 -13.97 -9.00
CA VAL A 40 12.70 -14.05 -9.75
C VAL A 40 11.73 -13.03 -9.13
N GLY A 41 11.11 -12.19 -9.97
CA GLY A 41 10.17 -11.16 -9.52
C GLY A 41 10.80 -9.86 -9.00
N MET A 42 12.13 -9.69 -9.08
CA MET A 42 12.79 -8.40 -8.78
C MET A 42 12.51 -7.38 -9.90
N PRO A 43 12.09 -6.13 -9.57
CA PRO A 43 11.82 -5.14 -10.58
C PRO A 43 13.05 -4.71 -11.37
N SER A 44 12.81 -4.26 -12.60
CA SER A 44 13.85 -3.78 -13.52
C SER A 44 14.62 -2.62 -12.89
N GLY A 45 15.95 -2.65 -12.98
CA GLY A 45 16.80 -1.59 -12.43
C GLY A 45 17.01 -1.61 -10.92
N ALA A 46 16.35 -2.49 -10.15
CA ALA A 46 16.53 -2.59 -8.69
C ALA A 46 17.99 -2.81 -8.25
N ALA A 47 18.81 -3.36 -9.14
CA ALA A 47 20.23 -3.63 -8.91
C ALA A 47 21.16 -2.43 -9.23
N ILE A 48 20.64 -1.34 -9.79
CA ILE A 48 21.37 -0.08 -10.05
C ILE A 48 20.76 1.13 -9.32
N ILE A 49 19.56 0.99 -8.76
CA ILE A 49 18.96 2.03 -7.91
C ILE A 49 19.65 1.98 -6.53
N PRO A 50 20.13 3.11 -5.98
CA PRO A 50 20.78 3.16 -4.68
C PRO A 50 19.93 2.56 -3.55
N GLN A 51 20.55 1.82 -2.63
CA GLN A 51 19.86 1.16 -1.51
C GLN A 51 19.06 2.14 -0.62
N GLU A 52 19.53 3.38 -0.50
CA GLU A 52 18.89 4.45 0.25
C GLU A 52 17.68 5.10 -0.47
N ALA A 53 17.21 4.53 -1.58
CA ALA A 53 15.94 4.96 -2.18
C ALA A 53 14.80 4.85 -1.16
N VAL A 54 14.03 5.93 -1.02
CA VAL A 54 12.87 6.03 -0.13
C VAL A 54 11.79 5.07 -0.61
N MET A 55 11.55 5.07 -1.92
CA MET A 55 10.51 4.30 -2.58
C MET A 55 10.91 4.02 -4.03
N THR A 56 10.53 2.85 -4.53
CA THR A 56 10.58 2.53 -5.96
C THR A 56 9.20 2.09 -6.45
N VAL A 57 8.78 2.59 -7.61
CA VAL A 57 7.56 2.20 -8.30
C VAL A 57 7.93 1.74 -9.69
N SER A 58 7.66 0.48 -9.98
CA SER A 58 7.92 -0.14 -11.28
C SER A 58 6.58 -0.36 -11.96
N VAL A 59 6.47 0.02 -13.23
CA VAL A 59 5.20 0.00 -13.98
C VAL A 59 5.44 -0.62 -15.35
N SER A 60 4.52 -1.48 -15.76
CA SER A 60 4.56 -2.15 -17.04
C SER A 60 4.51 -1.17 -18.21
N THR A 61 5.27 -1.49 -19.26
CA THR A 61 5.24 -0.81 -20.56
C THR A 61 4.29 -1.50 -21.55
N ASP A 62 3.68 -2.62 -21.15
CA ASP A 62 2.80 -3.44 -21.98
C ASP A 62 1.49 -2.70 -22.31
N ARG A 63 1.27 -2.47 -23.60
CA ARG A 63 0.08 -1.76 -24.10
C ARG A 63 -1.21 -2.51 -23.76
N GLY A 64 -1.19 -3.84 -23.78
CA GLY A 64 -2.34 -4.69 -23.47
C GLY A 64 -2.79 -4.51 -22.02
N GLN A 65 -1.86 -4.45 -21.06
CA GLN A 65 -2.17 -4.20 -19.65
C GLN A 65 -2.76 -2.80 -19.44
N TRP A 66 -2.19 -1.76 -20.06
CA TRP A 66 -2.79 -0.41 -20.03
C TRP A 66 -4.18 -0.37 -20.67
N GLN A 67 -4.41 -1.11 -21.76
CA GLN A 67 -5.73 -1.24 -22.36
C GLN A 67 -6.70 -2.00 -21.46
N GLN A 68 -6.26 -3.04 -20.76
CA GLN A 68 -7.08 -3.76 -19.78
C GLN A 68 -7.47 -2.84 -18.62
N LEU A 69 -6.54 -2.08 -18.06
CA LEU A 69 -6.83 -1.12 -17.00
C LEU A 69 -7.88 -0.07 -17.44
N ARG A 70 -7.74 0.46 -18.67
CA ARG A 70 -8.70 1.43 -19.23
C ARG A 70 -10.08 0.85 -19.53
N ARG A 71 -10.24 -0.48 -19.57
CA ARG A 71 -11.57 -1.14 -19.73
C ARG A 71 -12.35 -1.18 -18.43
N PHE A 72 -11.74 -0.88 -17.29
CA PHE A 72 -12.45 -0.90 -16.02
C PHE A 72 -13.17 0.42 -15.73
N GLY A 73 -14.28 0.29 -15.01
CA GLY A 73 -15.09 1.37 -14.47
C GLY A 73 -16.34 1.71 -15.27
N THR A 74 -16.90 2.87 -14.97
CA THR A 74 -18.07 3.45 -15.65
C THR A 74 -17.61 4.37 -16.78
N PRO A 75 -18.49 4.77 -17.72
CA PRO A 75 -18.11 5.74 -18.75
C PRO A 75 -17.51 7.04 -18.18
N ALA A 76 -18.02 7.51 -17.03
CA ALA A 76 -17.51 8.69 -16.34
C ALA A 76 -16.11 8.47 -15.76
N SER A 77 -15.88 7.34 -15.07
CA SER A 77 -14.58 7.04 -14.48
C SER A 77 -13.52 6.73 -15.54
N GLN A 78 -13.92 6.09 -16.65
CA GLN A 78 -13.04 5.86 -17.81
C GLN A 78 -12.60 7.19 -18.43
N ALA A 79 -13.52 8.13 -18.64
CA ALA A 79 -13.20 9.45 -19.17
C ALA A 79 -12.28 10.25 -18.21
N ALA A 80 -12.54 10.18 -16.90
CA ALA A 80 -11.71 10.82 -15.88
C ALA A 80 -10.29 10.22 -15.86
N PHE A 81 -10.17 8.90 -15.92
CA PHE A 81 -8.88 8.21 -15.99
C PHE A 81 -8.11 8.54 -17.28
N ASP A 82 -8.78 8.51 -18.43
CA ASP A 82 -8.17 8.86 -19.72
C ASP A 82 -7.67 10.31 -19.75
N LYS A 83 -8.38 11.24 -19.08
CA LYS A 83 -7.93 12.62 -18.90
C LYS A 83 -6.66 12.69 -18.05
N GLN A 84 -6.59 11.99 -16.93
CA GLN A 84 -5.39 11.94 -16.09
C GLN A 84 -4.20 11.33 -16.83
N LEU A 85 -4.42 10.25 -17.59
CA LEU A 85 -3.39 9.59 -18.38
C LEU A 85 -2.91 10.48 -19.54
N ALA A 86 -3.81 11.23 -20.19
CA ALA A 86 -3.44 12.22 -21.19
C ALA A 86 -2.61 13.36 -20.60
N GLN A 87 -3.00 13.90 -19.43
CA GLN A 87 -2.23 14.93 -18.73
C GLN A 87 -0.83 14.45 -18.35
N LEU A 88 -0.70 13.20 -17.88
CA LEU A 88 0.60 12.60 -17.57
C LEU A 88 1.47 12.46 -18.83
N ARG A 89 0.90 11.95 -19.92
CA ARG A 89 1.57 11.87 -21.24
C ARG A 89 2.05 13.25 -21.69
N ASP A 90 1.18 14.25 -21.59
CA ASP A 90 1.47 15.59 -22.10
C ASP A 90 2.60 16.24 -21.29
N ARG A 91 2.54 16.14 -19.96
CA ARG A 91 3.53 16.68 -19.04
C ARG A 91 4.89 16.02 -19.17
N LEU A 92 4.94 14.68 -19.25
CA LEU A 92 6.21 13.95 -19.23
C LEU A 92 6.85 13.84 -20.61
N LEU A 93 6.04 13.70 -21.66
CA LEU A 93 6.54 13.38 -23.00
C LEU A 93 6.36 14.54 -23.97
N ILE A 94 5.12 15.00 -24.19
CA ILE A 94 4.83 15.96 -25.27
C ILE A 94 5.46 17.32 -25.01
N ALA A 95 5.45 17.80 -23.76
CA ALA A 95 6.13 19.03 -23.35
C ALA A 95 7.64 19.00 -23.65
N ASN A 96 8.24 17.81 -23.73
CA ASN A 96 9.64 17.58 -24.05
C ASN A 96 9.86 17.13 -25.51
N GLY A 97 8.86 17.28 -26.39
CA GLY A 97 8.94 16.88 -27.80
C GLY A 97 8.95 15.36 -28.05
N MET A 98 8.69 14.56 -27.01
CA MET A 98 8.72 13.10 -27.05
C MET A 98 7.35 12.49 -27.31
N ASN A 99 7.33 11.35 -28.01
CA ASN A 99 6.17 10.50 -28.18
C ASN A 99 6.51 9.07 -27.77
N TYR A 100 5.70 8.47 -26.88
CA TYR A 100 5.97 7.13 -26.37
C TYR A 100 6.11 6.08 -27.48
N GLN A 101 5.17 5.99 -28.42
CA GLN A 101 5.15 4.93 -29.45
C GLN A 101 6.32 5.02 -30.42
N ARG A 102 6.76 6.24 -30.71
CA ARG A 102 7.83 6.51 -31.68
C ARG A 102 9.21 6.52 -31.05
N ASP A 103 9.35 7.14 -29.88
CA ASP A 103 10.65 7.52 -29.33
C ASP A 103 11.07 6.65 -28.12
N ILE A 104 10.15 5.88 -27.48
CA ILE A 104 10.44 5.07 -26.27
C ILE A 104 10.09 3.58 -26.47
N GLN A 105 8.84 3.31 -26.85
CA GLN A 105 8.29 1.95 -27.02
C GLN A 105 9.15 1.02 -27.88
N PRO A 106 9.82 1.47 -28.98
CA PRO A 106 10.53 0.55 -29.85
C PRO A 106 11.72 -0.15 -29.20
N TRP A 107 12.28 0.40 -28.11
CA TRP A 107 13.50 -0.10 -27.48
C TRP A 107 13.37 -0.39 -25.98
N VAL A 108 12.38 0.19 -25.29
CA VAL A 108 12.21 0.00 -23.84
C VAL A 108 11.78 -1.44 -23.51
N GLY A 109 12.28 -1.97 -22.40
CA GLY A 109 11.84 -3.26 -21.86
C GLY A 109 10.42 -3.24 -21.32
N SER A 110 9.97 -4.38 -20.79
CA SER A 110 8.58 -4.62 -20.36
C SER A 110 8.13 -3.84 -19.12
N GLU A 111 9.05 -3.17 -18.44
CA GLU A 111 8.79 -2.41 -17.22
C GLU A 111 9.76 -1.22 -17.10
N ILE A 112 9.28 -0.10 -16.56
CA ILE A 112 10.11 1.05 -16.17
C ILE A 112 10.02 1.27 -14.67
N THR A 113 11.11 1.72 -14.05
CA THR A 113 11.16 1.92 -12.59
C THR A 113 11.47 3.36 -12.24
N ALA A 114 10.56 4.01 -11.52
CA ALA A 114 10.80 5.29 -10.87
C ALA A 114 11.31 5.07 -9.44
N ALA A 115 12.33 5.81 -9.03
CA ALA A 115 12.89 5.78 -7.69
C ALA A 115 12.93 7.19 -7.11
N PHE A 116 12.49 7.32 -5.86
CA PHE A 116 12.52 8.55 -5.09
C PHE A 116 13.71 8.50 -4.15
N LEU A 117 14.68 9.39 -4.36
CA LEU A 117 15.91 9.46 -3.59
C LEU A 117 15.90 10.68 -2.69
N LEU A 118 16.61 10.57 -1.57
CA LEU A 118 16.92 11.73 -0.74
C LEU A 118 17.76 12.74 -1.53
N PRO A 119 17.58 14.06 -1.30
CA PRO A 119 18.48 15.08 -1.84
C PRO A 119 19.93 14.79 -1.46
N ALA A 120 20.87 15.11 -2.36
CA ALA A 120 22.28 15.00 -2.04
C ALA A 120 22.68 16.13 -1.08
N ILE A 121 23.00 15.81 0.18
CA ILE A 121 23.57 16.78 1.12
C ILE A 121 25.03 17.00 0.72
N GLU A 122 25.39 18.24 0.37
CA GLU A 122 26.79 18.59 0.16
C GLU A 122 27.53 18.54 1.50
N ALA A 123 28.48 17.62 1.61
CA ALA A 123 29.48 17.71 2.66
C ALA A 123 30.36 18.92 2.32
N ASN A 124 30.22 20.02 3.06
CA ASN A 124 31.17 21.13 3.02
C ASN A 124 32.58 20.54 3.12
N GLY A 125 33.38 20.81 2.09
CA GLY A 125 34.59 20.06 1.81
C GLY A 125 35.53 19.95 3.01
N GLN A 126 35.72 18.73 3.49
CA GLN A 126 37.00 18.15 3.87
C GLN A 126 36.84 16.63 4.09
N ASP A 127 37.56 15.88 3.27
CA ASP A 127 37.87 14.45 3.26
C ASP A 127 37.00 13.39 3.99
N LYS A 128 36.52 12.46 3.14
CA LYS A 128 36.46 10.99 3.30
C LYS A 128 36.15 10.40 4.68
N ALA A 129 34.86 10.19 4.93
CA ALA A 129 34.27 8.90 5.29
C ALA A 129 32.76 8.99 5.01
N ILE A 130 32.12 7.92 4.57
CA ILE A 130 30.65 7.83 4.62
C ILE A 130 30.29 7.86 6.10
N GLN A 131 29.92 9.05 6.60
CA GLN A 131 29.36 9.22 7.94
C GLN A 131 27.97 8.58 7.97
N PRO A 132 27.54 7.97 9.09
CA PRO A 132 26.17 7.53 9.25
C PRO A 132 25.22 8.73 9.05
N TYR A 133 24.14 8.46 8.32
CA TYR A 133 23.02 9.34 8.04
C TYR A 133 22.74 10.35 9.18
N ASN A 134 22.95 11.64 8.92
CA ASN A 134 22.59 12.72 9.84
C ASN A 134 21.26 13.36 9.37
N PRO A 135 20.14 13.15 10.08
CA PRO A 135 18.83 13.69 9.72
C PRO A 135 18.74 15.22 9.83
N ASP A 136 19.63 15.90 10.57
CA ASP A 136 19.50 17.34 10.87
C ASP A 136 19.81 18.28 9.68
N ALA A 137 20.28 17.73 8.55
CA ALA A 137 20.73 18.52 7.39
C ALA A 137 19.70 18.59 6.22
N LEU A 138 18.49 18.05 6.40
CA LEU A 138 17.45 18.04 5.38
C LEU A 138 16.57 19.31 5.47
N THR A 139 17.09 20.46 5.02
CA THR A 139 16.20 21.59 4.66
C THR A 139 15.44 21.24 3.37
N ALA A 140 14.33 21.95 3.10
CA ALA A 140 13.32 21.68 2.06
C ALA A 140 13.87 21.57 0.61
N ALA A 141 14.69 20.57 0.35
CA ALA A 141 15.26 20.27 -0.94
C ALA A 141 14.27 19.42 -1.74
N GLU A 142 14.09 19.78 -3.01
CA GLU A 142 13.25 19.05 -3.94
C GLU A 142 13.73 17.60 -4.04
N GLN A 143 12.79 16.65 -3.93
CA GLN A 143 13.13 15.23 -4.00
C GLN A 143 13.73 14.88 -5.36
N ALA A 144 14.87 14.20 -5.33
CA ALA A 144 15.47 13.65 -6.52
C ALA A 144 14.66 12.43 -6.99
N THR A 145 14.13 12.50 -8.20
CA THR A 145 13.39 11.41 -8.85
C THR A 145 14.23 10.89 -10.01
N VAL A 146 14.43 9.57 -10.03
CA VAL A 146 15.14 8.85 -11.08
C VAL A 146 14.17 7.92 -11.79
N MET A 147 14.17 7.91 -13.11
CA MET A 147 13.53 6.90 -13.95
C MET A 147 14.60 6.01 -14.57
N VAL A 148 14.45 4.70 -14.41
CA VAL A 148 15.31 3.66 -14.98
C VAL A 148 14.51 2.91 -16.04
N LEU A 149 14.94 3.04 -17.29
CA LEU A 149 14.31 2.43 -18.45
C LEU A 149 15.23 1.33 -19.00
N PRO A 150 14.87 0.05 -18.88
CA PRO A 150 15.67 -1.04 -19.45
C PRO A 150 15.67 -0.99 -20.98
N ILE A 151 16.80 -1.33 -21.58
CA ILE A 151 17.02 -1.39 -23.02
C ILE A 151 16.79 -2.83 -23.48
N ALA A 152 15.65 -3.09 -24.13
CA ALA A 152 15.36 -4.38 -24.76
C ALA A 152 15.92 -4.48 -26.19
N ASP A 153 16.01 -3.36 -26.92
CA ASP A 153 16.58 -3.30 -28.27
C ASP A 153 17.68 -2.22 -28.32
N ALA A 154 18.94 -2.66 -28.17
CA ALA A 154 20.09 -1.77 -28.14
C ALA A 154 20.33 -1.04 -29.47
N GLY A 155 20.01 -1.66 -30.61
CA GLY A 155 20.18 -1.04 -31.92
C GLY A 155 19.23 0.14 -32.12
N LYS A 156 17.94 -0.06 -31.79
CA LYS A 156 16.95 1.02 -31.82
C LYS A 156 17.22 2.10 -30.77
N ALA A 157 17.65 1.71 -29.57
CA ALA A 157 18.05 2.67 -28.55
C ALA A 157 19.20 3.56 -29.04
N GLN A 158 20.26 2.99 -29.62
CA GLN A 158 21.37 3.77 -30.18
C GLN A 158 20.91 4.73 -31.27
N GLN A 159 20.07 4.25 -32.20
CA GLN A 159 19.55 5.08 -33.29
C GLN A 159 18.74 6.28 -32.78
N LEU A 160 17.88 6.07 -31.77
CA LEU A 160 16.99 7.10 -31.25
C LEU A 160 17.67 8.03 -30.24
N LEU A 161 18.64 7.54 -29.46
CA LEU A 161 19.38 8.34 -28.47
C LEU A 161 20.52 9.17 -29.09
N ALA A 162 21.03 8.77 -30.27
CA ALA A 162 22.06 9.51 -31.00
C ALA A 162 21.56 10.83 -31.61
N SER A 163 20.24 10.97 -31.83
CA SER A 163 19.61 12.19 -32.36
C SER A 163 18.46 12.63 -31.46
N PRO A 164 18.75 13.12 -30.24
CA PRO A 164 17.72 13.53 -29.30
C PRO A 164 16.88 14.66 -29.91
N LYS A 165 15.56 14.51 -29.89
CA LYS A 165 14.63 15.61 -30.21
C LYS A 165 14.60 16.53 -29.02
N VAL A 166 15.20 17.70 -29.19
CA VAL A 166 15.25 18.74 -28.17
C VAL A 166 14.16 19.75 -28.49
N ALA A 167 13.42 20.20 -27.47
CA ALA A 167 12.61 21.40 -27.66
C ALA A 167 13.53 22.54 -28.10
N ALA A 168 13.11 23.39 -29.04
CA ALA A 168 13.96 24.37 -29.72
C ALA A 168 14.63 25.44 -28.82
N THR A 169 14.50 25.33 -27.50
CA THR A 169 14.92 26.29 -26.46
C THR A 169 15.80 25.67 -25.36
N GLN A 170 16.34 24.45 -25.56
CA GLN A 170 17.14 23.74 -24.55
C GLN A 170 18.53 23.39 -25.10
N ASP A 171 19.57 23.71 -24.34
CA ASP A 171 20.95 23.33 -24.65
C ASP A 171 21.36 22.09 -23.83
N TRP A 172 22.05 21.16 -24.47
CA TRP A 172 22.60 19.97 -23.82
C TRP A 172 24.10 20.12 -23.60
N VAL A 173 24.55 19.79 -22.39
CA VAL A 173 25.96 19.70 -22.05
C VAL A 173 26.28 18.26 -21.67
N ASP A 174 27.21 17.66 -22.41
CA ASP A 174 27.74 16.33 -22.06
C ASP A 174 28.87 16.51 -21.03
N ARG A 175 28.85 15.69 -19.98
CA ARG A 175 29.88 15.58 -18.96
C ARG A 175 30.22 14.12 -18.71
N ASP A 176 31.50 13.82 -18.58
CA ASP A 176 31.94 12.48 -18.19
C ASP A 176 31.95 12.31 -16.65
N TYR A 177 31.34 11.24 -16.17
CA TYR A 177 31.38 10.82 -14.78
C TYR A 177 31.78 9.34 -14.67
N LYS A 178 32.98 9.07 -14.16
CA LYS A 178 33.54 7.71 -14.01
C LYS A 178 33.46 6.89 -15.32
N GLY A 179 33.67 7.52 -16.47
CA GLY A 179 33.61 6.87 -17.78
C GLY A 179 32.20 6.62 -18.33
N VAL A 180 31.16 7.22 -17.72
CA VAL A 180 29.80 7.27 -18.26
C VAL A 180 29.50 8.71 -18.67
N LYS A 181 29.02 8.91 -19.88
CA LYS A 181 28.57 10.23 -20.35
C LYS A 181 27.20 10.54 -19.75
N ILE A 182 27.16 11.60 -18.94
CA ILE A 182 25.94 12.21 -18.43
C ILE A 182 25.64 13.40 -19.32
N ARG A 183 24.41 13.49 -19.78
CA ARG A 183 23.92 14.59 -20.59
C ARG A 183 22.96 15.43 -19.76
N GLU A 184 23.24 16.73 -19.63
CA GLU A 184 22.51 17.67 -18.78
C GLU A 184 21.78 18.73 -19.63
N VAL A 185 20.49 18.97 -19.34
CA VAL A 185 19.69 20.02 -19.99
C VAL A 185 19.79 21.32 -19.19
N HIS A 186 20.15 22.41 -19.86
CA HIS A 186 20.12 23.77 -19.29
C HIS A 186 19.15 24.67 -20.10
N GLY A 187 18.26 25.43 -19.42
CA GLY A 187 17.42 26.47 -20.06
C GLY A 187 15.96 26.63 -19.54
N GLN A 188 15.56 27.91 -19.34
CA GLN A 188 14.26 28.57 -18.99
C GLN A 188 13.20 27.93 -18.07
N THR A 189 13.11 26.62 -17.91
CA THR A 189 12.36 26.01 -16.80
C THR A 189 13.33 25.77 -15.65
N GLU A 190 13.01 26.20 -14.43
CA GLU A 190 13.85 26.12 -13.21
C GLU A 190 14.35 24.70 -12.81
N LYS A 191 14.12 23.66 -13.63
CA LYS A 191 14.50 22.27 -13.33
C LYS A 191 15.36 21.70 -14.45
N ALA A 192 16.67 21.64 -14.21
CA ALA A 192 17.60 20.90 -15.05
C ALA A 192 17.32 19.39 -14.93
N TYR A 193 17.34 18.67 -16.05
CA TYR A 193 17.23 17.21 -16.07
C TYR A 193 18.53 16.61 -16.63
N ALA A 194 18.88 15.41 -16.17
CA ALA A 194 20.06 14.70 -16.60
C ALA A 194 19.71 13.29 -17.09
N ALA A 195 20.43 12.81 -18.10
CA ALA A 195 20.26 11.48 -18.64
C ALA A 195 21.60 10.79 -18.90
N ALA A 196 21.65 9.47 -18.73
CA ALA A 196 22.82 8.66 -19.04
C ALA A 196 22.42 7.25 -19.49
N VAL A 197 23.28 6.63 -20.30
CA VAL A 197 23.19 5.19 -20.58
C VAL A 197 24.14 4.47 -19.62
N VAL A 198 23.58 3.61 -18.75
CA VAL A 198 24.32 2.90 -17.70
C VAL A 198 24.40 1.42 -18.04
N ASP A 199 25.61 0.85 -17.98
CA ASP A 199 25.95 -0.54 -18.29
C ASP A 199 25.46 -1.06 -19.65
N ASN A 200 25.18 -0.15 -20.61
CA ASN A 200 24.54 -0.46 -21.90
C ASN A 200 23.19 -1.20 -21.78
N GLN A 201 22.59 -1.22 -20.58
CA GLN A 201 21.37 -1.95 -20.26
C GLN A 201 20.24 -1.02 -19.86
N PHE A 202 20.54 0.19 -19.39
CA PHE A 202 19.54 1.11 -18.88
C PHE A 202 19.76 2.51 -19.43
N VAL A 203 18.67 3.17 -19.80
CA VAL A 203 18.60 4.63 -19.90
C VAL A 203 18.11 5.14 -18.55
N VAL A 204 18.90 6.01 -17.92
CA VAL A 204 18.60 6.61 -16.62
C VAL A 204 18.30 8.08 -16.88
N VAL A 205 17.16 8.57 -16.41
CA VAL A 205 16.74 9.97 -16.51
C VAL A 205 16.40 10.47 -15.11
N ALA A 206 16.87 11.65 -14.73
CA ALA A 206 16.57 12.23 -13.43
C ALA A 206 16.34 13.74 -13.51
N ASN A 207 15.61 14.28 -12.53
CA ASN A 207 15.45 15.73 -12.32
C ASN A 207 16.62 16.35 -11.54
N ASP A 208 17.70 15.59 -11.33
CA ASP A 208 18.90 16.02 -10.62
C ASP A 208 20.10 15.23 -11.17
N SER A 209 21.16 15.91 -11.59
CA SER A 209 22.35 15.26 -12.16
C SER A 209 23.07 14.37 -11.15
N LYS A 210 23.12 14.78 -9.87
CA LYS A 210 23.74 13.98 -8.80
C LYS A 210 22.98 12.68 -8.54
N ALA A 211 21.68 12.63 -8.81
CA ALA A 211 20.90 11.40 -8.77
C ALA A 211 21.37 10.38 -9.83
N VAL A 212 21.73 10.83 -11.03
CA VAL A 212 22.32 9.98 -12.08
C VAL A 212 23.70 9.46 -11.64
N GLU A 213 24.53 10.31 -11.02
CA GLU A 213 25.82 9.87 -10.45
C GLU A 213 25.66 8.74 -9.43
N ARG A 214 24.67 8.83 -8.54
CA ARG A 214 24.40 7.79 -7.54
C ARG A 214 23.98 6.46 -8.16
N VAL A 215 23.21 6.49 -9.25
CA VAL A 215 22.85 5.29 -10.02
C VAL A 215 24.10 4.68 -10.66
N ILE A 216 24.96 5.51 -11.27
CA ILE A 216 26.25 5.05 -11.84
C ILE A 216 27.14 4.44 -10.76
N ASP A 217 27.19 5.03 -9.58
CA ASP A 217 27.96 4.52 -8.44
C ASP A 217 27.45 3.16 -7.96
N THR A 218 26.13 2.99 -7.93
CA THR A 218 25.48 1.72 -7.57
C THR A 218 25.74 0.65 -8.62
N ALA A 219 25.63 1.00 -9.91
CA ALA A 219 26.04 0.11 -11.01
C ALA A 219 27.49 -0.36 -10.87
N LYS A 220 28.40 0.53 -10.44
CA LYS A 220 29.83 0.25 -10.18
C LYS A 220 30.13 -0.44 -8.84
N GLY A 221 29.11 -0.86 -8.09
CA GLY A 221 29.28 -1.73 -6.92
C GLY A 221 28.89 -1.14 -5.56
N LYS A 222 28.32 0.06 -5.50
CA LYS A 222 27.65 0.51 -4.25
C LYS A 222 26.37 -0.32 -3.98
N PRO A 223 25.90 -0.38 -2.72
CA PRO A 223 24.69 -1.09 -2.37
C PRO A 223 23.46 -0.59 -3.15
N SER A 224 22.65 -1.54 -3.62
CA SER A 224 21.43 -1.29 -4.40
C SER A 224 20.17 -1.67 -3.62
N VAL A 225 19.00 -1.23 -4.10
CA VAL A 225 17.69 -1.65 -3.57
C VAL A 225 17.55 -3.18 -3.55
N ALA A 226 18.02 -3.87 -4.59
CA ALA A 226 18.01 -5.32 -4.67
C ALA A 226 18.78 -6.01 -3.53
N GLN A 227 19.72 -5.31 -2.89
CA GLN A 227 20.51 -5.79 -1.75
C GLN A 227 19.95 -5.35 -0.39
N THR A 228 18.76 -4.75 -0.36
CA THR A 228 18.07 -4.42 0.90
C THR A 228 17.80 -5.69 1.72
N PRO A 229 18.14 -5.71 3.02
CA PRO A 229 17.85 -6.84 3.90
C PRO A 229 16.38 -7.28 3.87
N GLY A 230 16.15 -8.56 3.54
CA GLY A 230 14.82 -9.16 3.50
C GLY A 230 14.00 -8.87 2.22
N TYR A 231 14.41 -7.94 1.35
CA TYR A 231 13.59 -7.56 0.19
C TYR A 231 13.39 -8.70 -0.82
N GLY A 232 14.46 -9.41 -1.19
CA GLY A 232 14.35 -10.57 -2.09
C GLY A 232 13.49 -11.71 -1.51
N GLN A 233 13.53 -11.92 -0.20
CA GLN A 233 12.68 -12.91 0.48
C GLN A 233 11.22 -12.46 0.48
N ALA A 234 10.98 -11.17 0.78
CA ALA A 234 9.66 -10.56 0.75
C ALA A 234 9.01 -10.70 -0.65
N LEU A 235 9.74 -10.44 -1.73
CA LEU A 235 9.23 -10.56 -3.10
C LEU A 235 8.77 -11.99 -3.46
N ASN A 236 9.40 -13.03 -2.92
CA ASN A 236 8.97 -14.41 -3.14
C ASN A 236 7.53 -14.66 -2.63
N HIS A 237 7.05 -13.87 -1.67
CA HIS A 237 5.69 -14.01 -1.14
C HIS A 237 4.63 -13.30 -1.98
N ILE A 238 5.03 -12.42 -2.90
CA ILE A 238 4.14 -11.56 -3.71
C ILE A 238 4.51 -11.60 -5.21
N THR A 239 5.12 -12.69 -5.65
CA THR A 239 5.54 -12.85 -7.06
C THR A 239 4.32 -13.06 -7.94
N ALA A 240 4.25 -12.32 -9.04
CA ALA A 240 3.26 -12.50 -10.10
C ALA A 240 3.98 -12.72 -11.44
N ALA A 241 3.38 -13.50 -12.34
CA ALA A 241 4.00 -13.81 -13.64
C ALA A 241 4.13 -12.57 -14.54
N ASN A 242 3.11 -11.71 -14.56
CA ASN A 242 3.05 -10.49 -15.37
C ASN A 242 2.51 -9.34 -14.51
N PRO A 243 3.30 -8.80 -13.56
CA PRO A 243 2.84 -7.70 -12.73
C PRO A 243 2.59 -6.46 -13.60
N PHE A 244 1.54 -5.71 -13.28
CA PHE A 244 1.31 -4.39 -13.86
C PHE A 244 2.12 -3.32 -13.16
N MET A 245 2.24 -3.43 -11.84
CA MET A 245 3.03 -2.51 -11.01
C MET A 245 3.69 -3.25 -9.86
N GLN A 246 4.90 -2.85 -9.50
CA GLN A 246 5.57 -3.27 -8.26
C GLN A 246 6.02 -2.05 -7.46
N LEU A 247 5.76 -2.07 -6.16
CA LEU A 247 6.12 -1.03 -5.21
C LEU A 247 7.08 -1.60 -4.18
N TYR A 248 8.08 -0.81 -3.80
CA TYR A 248 8.87 -1.03 -2.60
C TYR A 248 9.05 0.29 -1.85
N VAL A 249 8.91 0.24 -0.52
CA VAL A 249 9.13 1.36 0.40
C VAL A 249 10.18 0.95 1.43
N ASN A 250 11.24 1.75 1.52
CA ASN A 250 12.27 1.62 2.56
C ASN A 250 11.81 2.35 3.82
N ILE A 251 11.18 1.63 4.75
CA ILE A 251 10.50 2.24 5.89
C ILE A 251 11.46 3.02 6.82
N PRO A 252 12.67 2.53 7.17
CA PRO A 252 13.63 3.31 7.94
C PRO A 252 14.01 4.64 7.28
N VAL A 253 14.20 4.65 5.96
CA VAL A 253 14.53 5.90 5.23
C VAL A 253 13.32 6.82 5.14
N ALA A 254 12.14 6.27 4.83
CA ALA A 254 10.90 7.05 4.71
C ALA A 254 10.48 7.68 6.05
N THR A 255 10.62 6.97 7.17
CA THR A 255 10.30 7.51 8.50
C THR A 255 11.26 8.61 8.93
N ALA A 256 12.54 8.50 8.57
CA ALA A 256 13.53 9.54 8.85
C ALA A 256 13.24 10.86 8.11
N LEU A 257 12.56 10.83 6.97
CA LEU A 257 12.07 12.04 6.28
C LEU A 257 10.92 12.73 7.04
N THR A 258 10.06 11.94 7.69
CA THR A 258 8.87 12.49 8.36
C THR A 258 9.18 13.33 9.59
N ALA A 259 10.32 13.09 10.25
CA ALA A 259 10.78 13.85 11.40
C ALA A 259 11.21 15.30 11.03
N ASN A 260 11.46 15.57 9.75
CA ASN A 260 12.20 16.76 9.32
C ASN A 260 11.39 17.78 8.51
N ASN A 261 10.04 17.66 8.44
CA ASN A 261 9.16 18.57 7.68
C ASN A 261 9.53 18.78 6.20
N ALA A 262 10.27 17.86 5.58
CA ALA A 262 10.51 17.88 4.14
C ALA A 262 9.20 17.59 3.38
N SER A 263 9.05 18.02 2.13
CA SER A 263 7.96 17.56 1.26
C SER A 263 7.98 16.03 1.22
N GLN A 264 6.90 15.35 1.60
CA GLN A 264 6.90 13.90 1.83
C GLN A 264 6.23 13.16 0.65
N PRO A 265 6.83 12.08 0.14
CA PRO A 265 6.20 11.30 -0.92
C PRO A 265 5.12 10.36 -0.37
N ILE A 266 5.16 10.06 0.94
CA ILE A 266 4.27 9.13 1.62
C ILE A 266 3.71 9.82 2.87
N PRO A 267 2.38 9.84 3.06
CA PRO A 267 1.78 10.44 4.25
C PRO A 267 2.24 9.75 5.56
N PRO A 268 2.50 10.50 6.65
CA PRO A 268 2.91 9.93 7.93
C PRO A 268 1.95 8.87 8.46
N GLN A 269 0.65 9.03 8.22
CA GLN A 269 -0.40 8.11 8.69
C GLN A 269 -0.24 6.71 8.08
N VAL A 270 0.34 6.61 6.88
CA VAL A 270 0.62 5.33 6.21
C VAL A 270 1.89 4.69 6.78
N LEU A 271 2.91 5.49 7.12
CA LEU A 271 4.18 5.00 7.65
C LEU A 271 4.14 4.65 9.14
N ALA A 272 3.26 5.33 9.90
CA ALA A 272 3.15 5.19 11.34
C ALA A 272 2.98 3.74 11.82
N PRO A 273 2.04 2.93 11.29
CA PRO A 273 1.89 1.53 11.72
C PRO A 273 3.08 0.64 11.30
N LEU A 274 3.94 1.13 10.39
CA LEU A 274 5.06 0.38 9.84
C LEU A 274 6.41 0.78 10.45
N LYS A 275 6.49 1.70 11.43
CA LYS A 275 7.77 2.20 11.99
C LYS A 275 8.78 1.10 12.40
N SER A 276 8.30 -0.08 12.80
CA SER A 276 9.14 -1.21 13.21
C SER A 276 9.60 -2.12 12.04
N ASN A 277 9.11 -1.84 10.83
CA ASN A 277 9.36 -2.62 9.63
C ASN A 277 10.64 -2.15 8.93
N GLN A 278 11.33 -3.08 8.29
CA GLN A 278 12.44 -2.79 7.38
C GLN A 278 11.94 -2.33 6.02
N GLY A 279 10.82 -2.88 5.57
CA GLY A 279 10.26 -2.59 4.27
C GLY A 279 8.82 -3.00 4.13
N LEU A 280 8.21 -2.42 3.10
CA LEU A 280 6.92 -2.80 2.53
C LEU A 280 7.15 -3.01 1.04
N ALA A 281 6.65 -4.10 0.49
CA ALA A 281 6.63 -4.35 -0.94
C ALA A 281 5.21 -4.72 -1.38
N ALA A 282 4.83 -4.37 -2.59
CA ALA A 282 3.56 -4.75 -3.17
C ALA A 282 3.69 -5.05 -4.67
N THR A 283 2.88 -5.99 -5.15
CA THR A 283 2.73 -6.35 -6.55
C THR A 283 1.27 -6.20 -6.92
N VAL A 284 0.99 -5.42 -7.97
CA VAL A 284 -0.34 -5.23 -8.54
C VAL A 284 -0.43 -6.01 -9.84
N SER A 285 -1.46 -6.84 -9.97
CA SER A 285 -1.79 -7.58 -11.20
C SER A 285 -3.19 -7.22 -11.67
N LEU A 286 -3.39 -7.17 -12.98
CA LEU A 286 -4.70 -6.95 -13.58
C LEU A 286 -5.38 -8.29 -13.83
N GLU A 287 -6.54 -8.50 -13.22
CA GLU A 287 -7.35 -9.70 -13.39
C GLU A 287 -8.52 -9.43 -14.34
N SER A 288 -9.29 -10.45 -14.68
CA SER A 288 -10.40 -10.27 -15.63
C SER A 288 -11.51 -9.36 -15.09
N GLU A 289 -11.70 -9.29 -13.76
CA GLU A 289 -12.80 -8.54 -13.11
C GLU A 289 -12.32 -7.42 -12.19
N GLY A 290 -11.04 -7.03 -12.29
CA GLY A 290 -10.48 -5.96 -11.47
C GLY A 290 -8.98 -6.08 -11.27
N MET A 291 -8.54 -5.75 -10.06
CA MET A 291 -7.13 -5.73 -9.69
C MET A 291 -6.87 -6.57 -8.45
N ARG A 292 -5.74 -7.28 -8.47
CA ARG A 292 -5.20 -7.97 -7.32
C ARG A 292 -3.93 -7.27 -6.84
N ILE A 293 -3.85 -7.02 -5.55
CA ILE A 293 -2.73 -6.35 -4.89
C ILE A 293 -2.22 -7.29 -3.79
N GLN A 294 -1.05 -7.87 -4.01
CA GLN A 294 -0.36 -8.68 -3.01
C GLN A 294 0.70 -7.80 -2.37
N SER A 295 0.65 -7.63 -1.05
CA SER A 295 1.63 -6.83 -0.32
C SER A 295 2.21 -7.60 0.84
N VAL A 296 3.44 -7.26 1.18
CA VAL A 296 4.20 -7.90 2.24
C VAL A 296 4.98 -6.84 2.99
N SER A 297 4.97 -6.93 4.30
CA SER A 297 5.73 -6.05 5.17
C SER A 297 6.51 -6.92 6.16
N TRP A 298 7.74 -6.53 6.49
CA TRP A 298 8.61 -7.35 7.34
C TRP A 298 9.36 -6.52 8.38
N LEU A 299 9.51 -7.07 9.58
CA LEU A 299 10.24 -6.44 10.70
C LEU A 299 11.74 -6.37 10.44
N ALA A 300 12.37 -5.27 10.86
CA ALA A 300 13.82 -5.11 10.75
C ALA A 300 14.62 -6.13 11.55
N ALA A 301 15.65 -6.72 10.93
CA ALA A 301 16.36 -7.90 11.46
C ALA A 301 16.92 -7.72 12.88
N ASN A 302 17.21 -6.49 13.28
CA ASN A 302 17.68 -6.10 14.60
C ASN A 302 16.57 -6.05 15.68
N GLN A 303 15.29 -6.13 15.29
CA GLN A 303 14.15 -6.13 16.21
C GLN A 303 14.01 -7.49 16.89
N LYS A 304 14.09 -7.49 18.22
CA LYS A 304 13.87 -8.66 19.07
C LYS A 304 12.40 -9.09 19.11
N ALA A 305 11.48 -8.13 19.01
CA ALA A 305 10.05 -8.40 18.98
C ALA A 305 9.67 -9.20 17.73
N ARG A 306 8.74 -10.15 17.91
CA ARG A 306 8.16 -10.96 16.85
C ARG A 306 6.66 -11.00 17.05
N PHE A 307 5.92 -11.09 15.96
CA PHE A 307 4.50 -11.38 16.00
C PHE A 307 4.27 -12.80 16.52
N LYS A 308 3.29 -12.95 17.41
CA LYS A 308 2.75 -14.27 17.71
C LYS A 308 1.93 -14.70 16.51
N VAL A 309 2.40 -15.72 15.77
CA VAL A 309 1.71 -16.22 14.58
C VAL A 309 0.45 -16.96 15.00
N THR A 310 -0.71 -16.32 14.82
CA THR A 310 -2.02 -16.92 15.04
C THR A 310 -2.89 -16.62 13.83
N ASN A 311 -3.01 -17.58 12.90
CA ASN A 311 -3.91 -17.49 11.77
C ASN A 311 -5.05 -18.48 12.04
N ASN A 312 -6.17 -17.97 12.52
CA ASN A 312 -7.33 -18.76 12.96
C ASN A 312 -8.66 -18.04 12.68
N ALA A 313 -8.70 -17.14 11.69
CA ALA A 313 -9.88 -16.36 11.34
C ALA A 313 -10.68 -17.05 10.22
N GLU A 314 -11.39 -18.12 10.56
CA GLU A 314 -12.07 -18.98 9.58
C GLU A 314 -13.59 -19.01 9.76
N ARG A 315 -14.06 -19.00 11.01
CA ARG A 315 -15.46 -19.29 11.32
C ARG A 315 -16.38 -18.09 11.15
N MET A 316 -15.91 -16.88 11.43
CA MET A 316 -16.82 -15.73 11.54
C MET A 316 -17.59 -15.38 10.25
N PRO A 317 -17.01 -15.45 9.04
CA PRO A 317 -17.76 -15.26 7.80
C PRO A 317 -18.86 -16.30 7.57
N LEU A 318 -18.77 -17.50 8.13
CA LEU A 318 -19.81 -18.54 8.05
C LEU A 318 -21.04 -18.21 8.90
N LEU A 319 -20.88 -17.34 9.90
CA LEU A 319 -21.94 -16.96 10.83
C LEU A 319 -22.67 -15.68 10.41
N LEU A 320 -22.21 -15.03 9.33
CA LEU A 320 -22.77 -13.80 8.81
C LEU A 320 -23.60 -14.10 7.56
N PRO A 321 -24.76 -13.44 7.38
CA PRO A 321 -25.60 -13.64 6.21
C PRO A 321 -24.96 -13.03 4.95
N SER A 322 -25.37 -13.52 3.78
CA SER A 322 -24.88 -13.08 2.48
C SER A 322 -25.22 -11.64 2.11
N ASP A 323 -26.17 -11.01 2.82
CA ASP A 323 -26.58 -9.62 2.62
C ASP A 323 -25.69 -8.61 3.38
N ALA A 324 -24.65 -9.06 4.09
CA ALA A 324 -23.66 -8.21 4.73
C ALA A 324 -22.94 -7.30 3.71
N LEU A 325 -23.01 -5.99 3.95
CA LEU A 325 -22.44 -4.95 3.09
C LEU A 325 -20.97 -4.65 3.43
N LEU A 326 -20.62 -4.77 4.71
CA LEU A 326 -19.27 -4.56 5.22
C LEU A 326 -19.00 -5.62 6.26
N VAL A 327 -17.84 -6.26 6.20
CA VAL A 327 -17.36 -7.19 7.22
C VAL A 327 -15.90 -6.93 7.53
N ALA A 328 -15.57 -6.91 8.81
CA ALA A 328 -14.20 -6.97 9.31
C ALA A 328 -14.12 -8.10 10.33
N SER A 329 -13.33 -9.13 10.06
CA SER A 329 -13.16 -10.31 10.92
C SER A 329 -11.69 -10.59 11.22
N GLY A 330 -11.43 -11.28 12.32
CA GLY A 330 -10.07 -11.63 12.73
C GLY A 330 -10.03 -12.72 13.78
N GLY A 331 -8.82 -13.26 13.98
CA GLY A 331 -8.63 -14.51 14.74
C GLY A 331 -8.61 -14.35 16.26
N ASN A 332 -8.31 -13.14 16.76
CA ASN A 332 -8.17 -12.87 18.19
C ASN A 332 -8.30 -11.36 18.49
N LEU A 333 -9.47 -10.92 18.96
CA LEU A 333 -9.73 -9.50 19.20
C LEU A 333 -8.87 -8.94 20.34
N LYS A 334 -8.69 -9.71 21.42
CA LYS A 334 -7.80 -9.33 22.53
C LYS A 334 -6.36 -9.10 22.07
N GLN A 335 -5.83 -10.02 21.27
CA GLN A 335 -4.47 -9.88 20.72
C GLN A 335 -4.37 -8.70 19.76
N LEU A 336 -5.38 -8.47 18.91
CA LEU A 336 -5.43 -7.32 18.01
C LEU A 336 -5.35 -6.01 18.81
N TRP A 337 -6.19 -5.88 19.84
CA TRP A 337 -6.22 -4.71 20.71
C TRP A 337 -4.90 -4.50 21.46
N GLN A 338 -4.29 -5.58 21.97
CA GLN A 338 -2.96 -5.52 22.60
C GLN A 338 -1.88 -5.03 21.63
N ASN A 339 -1.85 -5.57 20.41
CA ASN A 339 -0.88 -5.15 19.39
C ASN A 339 -1.08 -3.68 19.00
N TYR A 340 -2.34 -3.24 18.91
CA TYR A 340 -2.68 -1.86 18.57
C TYR A 340 -2.27 -0.87 19.68
N THR A 341 -2.52 -1.22 20.94
CA THR A 341 -2.24 -0.37 22.11
C THR A 341 -0.77 -0.30 22.49
N GLN A 342 0.03 -1.30 22.12
CA GLN A 342 1.48 -1.32 22.35
C GLN A 342 2.27 -0.43 21.38
N GLN A 343 1.63 0.15 20.36
CA GLN A 343 2.31 1.07 19.46
C GLN A 343 2.67 2.38 20.19
N PRO A 344 3.89 2.91 20.00
CA PRO A 344 4.31 4.18 20.58
C PRO A 344 3.31 5.33 20.34
N ASN A 345 3.14 6.23 21.32
CA ASN A 345 2.16 7.32 21.27
C ASN A 345 2.47 8.41 20.21
N ASP A 346 3.67 8.40 19.62
CA ASP A 346 4.12 9.30 18.56
C ASP A 346 3.74 8.81 17.15
N VAL A 347 2.96 7.74 17.05
CA VAL A 347 2.39 7.19 15.81
C VAL A 347 1.08 7.94 15.52
N PRO A 348 0.94 8.68 14.40
CA PRO A 348 -0.34 9.25 13.99
C PRO A 348 -1.45 8.19 13.94
N ARG A 349 -2.42 8.27 14.84
CA ARG A 349 -3.61 7.40 14.88
C ARG A 349 -4.78 8.13 14.24
N LEU A 350 -5.67 7.41 13.56
CA LEU A 350 -6.96 7.97 13.15
C LEU A 350 -7.70 8.42 14.41
N GLY A 351 -8.03 9.71 14.53
CA GLY A 351 -8.42 10.32 15.81
C GLY A 351 -9.53 9.60 16.58
N PHE A 352 -10.54 9.06 15.89
CA PHE A 352 -11.64 8.30 16.52
C PHE A 352 -11.23 6.91 17.00
N PHE A 353 -10.16 6.34 16.47
CA PHE A 353 -9.67 5.01 16.82
C PHE A 353 -8.50 5.04 17.81
N ASP A 354 -8.08 6.22 18.28
CA ASP A 354 -7.07 6.32 19.31
C ASP A 354 -7.48 5.53 20.58
N PRO A 355 -6.63 4.61 21.10
CA PRO A 355 -6.93 3.81 22.27
C PRO A 355 -7.40 4.58 23.49
N GLU A 356 -6.78 5.71 23.81
CA GLU A 356 -7.17 6.51 24.98
C GLU A 356 -8.52 7.19 24.77
N THR A 357 -8.80 7.59 23.54
CA THR A 357 -10.10 8.13 23.16
C THR A 357 -11.20 7.06 23.24
N LEU A 358 -10.92 5.84 22.78
CA LEU A 358 -11.84 4.70 22.91
C LEU A 358 -12.06 4.30 24.37
N ARG A 359 -11.00 4.18 25.17
CA ARG A 359 -11.06 3.90 26.61
C ARG A 359 -11.93 4.92 27.33
N ARG A 360 -11.66 6.22 27.13
CA ARG A 360 -12.47 7.31 27.71
C ARG A 360 -13.90 7.29 27.19
N GLY A 361 -14.11 7.06 25.90
CA GLY A 361 -15.45 6.99 25.30
C GLY A 361 -16.29 5.89 25.96
N VAL A 362 -15.74 4.68 26.04
CA VAL A 362 -16.40 3.54 26.70
C VAL A 362 -16.64 3.84 28.18
N ASN A 363 -15.65 4.35 28.90
CA ASN A 363 -15.80 4.65 30.32
C ASN A 363 -16.87 5.72 30.57
N ASN A 364 -16.89 6.80 29.79
CA ASN A 364 -17.87 7.88 29.95
C ASN A 364 -19.31 7.41 29.68
N LEU A 365 -19.48 6.58 28.64
CA LEU A 365 -20.80 6.04 28.25
C LEU A 365 -21.25 4.93 29.20
N THR A 366 -20.37 4.00 29.54
CA THR A 366 -20.76 2.76 30.21
C THR A 366 -20.34 2.64 31.67
N GLY A 367 -19.36 3.43 32.10
CA GLY A 367 -18.67 3.25 33.38
C GLY A 367 -17.72 2.05 33.42
N LEU A 368 -17.60 1.30 32.33
CA LEU A 368 -16.75 0.11 32.22
C LEU A 368 -15.33 0.46 31.76
N ASP A 369 -14.38 -0.40 32.12
CA ASP A 369 -13.04 -0.37 31.56
C ASP A 369 -12.99 -1.17 30.25
N LEU A 370 -12.57 -0.53 29.14
CA LEU A 370 -12.53 -1.18 27.83
C LEU A 370 -11.62 -2.41 27.83
N ASP A 371 -10.45 -2.33 28.43
CA ASP A 371 -9.46 -3.40 28.41
C ASP A 371 -9.90 -4.59 29.28
N GLN A 372 -10.38 -4.32 30.50
CA GLN A 372 -10.69 -5.31 31.52
C GLN A 372 -12.11 -5.86 31.43
N ASP A 373 -13.12 -5.00 31.24
CA ASP A 373 -14.52 -5.44 31.27
C ASP A 373 -15.03 -5.89 29.89
N LEU A 374 -14.49 -5.35 28.79
CA LEU A 374 -14.95 -5.66 27.43
C LEU A 374 -13.97 -6.56 26.67
N ILE A 375 -12.72 -6.13 26.47
CA ILE A 375 -11.77 -6.83 25.59
C ILE A 375 -11.19 -8.09 26.24
N ALA A 376 -11.04 -8.13 27.56
CA ALA A 376 -10.32 -9.20 28.26
C ALA A 376 -10.83 -10.63 27.98
N TRP A 377 -12.14 -10.78 27.78
CA TRP A 377 -12.80 -12.06 27.51
C TRP A 377 -12.94 -12.38 26.01
N MET A 378 -12.69 -11.44 25.10
CA MET A 378 -12.78 -11.63 23.65
C MET A 378 -11.51 -12.31 23.10
N THR A 379 -11.27 -13.54 23.56
CA THR A 379 -10.01 -14.29 23.36
C THR A 379 -9.95 -15.10 22.07
N GLY A 380 -11.04 -15.21 21.32
CA GLY A 380 -11.11 -15.95 20.06
C GLY A 380 -11.44 -15.07 18.85
N GLU A 381 -11.97 -15.71 17.81
CA GLU A 381 -12.38 -15.03 16.59
C GLU A 381 -13.42 -13.94 16.86
N TYR A 382 -13.46 -12.92 16.01
CA TYR A 382 -14.46 -11.87 16.06
C TYR A 382 -14.88 -11.44 14.66
N ALA A 383 -16.06 -10.84 14.57
CA ALA A 383 -16.45 -10.08 13.39
C ALA A 383 -17.30 -8.86 13.75
N LEU A 384 -17.10 -7.80 12.98
CA LEU A 384 -17.97 -6.63 12.89
C LEU A 384 -18.57 -6.62 11.49
N ALA A 385 -19.90 -6.58 11.40
CA ALA A 385 -20.61 -6.56 10.14
C ALA A 385 -21.66 -5.46 10.10
N VAL A 386 -21.80 -4.84 8.92
CA VAL A 386 -22.96 -4.01 8.57
C VAL A 386 -23.85 -4.85 7.69
N ILE A 387 -25.07 -5.09 8.13
CA ILE A 387 -26.06 -5.92 7.44
C ILE A 387 -27.21 -5.02 7.01
N SER A 388 -27.57 -5.08 5.72
CA SER A 388 -28.84 -4.50 5.27
C SER A 388 -29.96 -5.38 5.80
N SER A 389 -30.94 -4.84 6.51
CA SER A 389 -32.11 -5.62 6.89
C SER A 389 -32.81 -6.15 5.62
N PRO A 390 -33.18 -7.44 5.57
CA PRO A 390 -33.97 -7.98 4.47
C PRO A 390 -35.23 -7.13 4.32
N ALA A 391 -35.47 -6.57 3.13
CA ALA A 391 -36.78 -6.03 2.83
C ALA A 391 -37.77 -7.19 2.98
N GLY A 392 -38.58 -7.17 4.04
CA GLY A 392 -39.59 -8.20 4.27
C GLY A 392 -40.40 -8.37 2.99
N ASN A 393 -40.36 -9.59 2.42
CA ASN A 393 -41.02 -10.00 1.19
C ASN A 393 -41.10 -8.91 0.10
N ALA A 394 -40.18 -9.00 -0.87
CA ALA A 394 -40.06 -8.18 -2.08
C ALA A 394 -41.32 -8.09 -2.99
N ALA A 395 -42.49 -8.56 -2.54
CA ALA A 395 -43.77 -8.41 -3.23
C ALA A 395 -44.45 -7.05 -2.99
N ASN A 396 -44.13 -6.32 -1.90
CA ASN A 396 -44.78 -5.05 -1.54
C ASN A 396 -43.81 -3.99 -0.97
N ALA A 397 -42.53 -4.03 -1.36
CA ALA A 397 -41.59 -2.99 -0.96
C ALA A 397 -41.85 -1.70 -1.79
N ASP A 398 -42.56 -0.76 -1.18
CA ASP A 398 -42.69 0.59 -1.72
C ASP A 398 -41.27 1.20 -1.84
N LYS A 399 -40.94 1.76 -3.02
CA LYS A 399 -39.61 2.27 -3.40
C LYS A 399 -39.15 3.48 -2.56
N THR A 400 -39.91 3.84 -1.54
CA THR A 400 -39.76 5.00 -0.66
C THR A 400 -39.27 4.62 0.75
N THR A 401 -39.22 3.33 1.09
CA THR A 401 -38.73 2.88 2.41
C THR A 401 -37.21 2.69 2.39
N ALA A 402 -36.49 3.52 3.14
CA ALA A 402 -35.05 3.41 3.30
C ALA A 402 -34.65 2.00 3.79
N THR A 403 -33.65 1.40 3.14
CA THR A 403 -33.07 0.13 3.59
C THR A 403 -32.47 0.34 4.98
N LYS A 404 -33.06 -0.27 6.00
CA LYS A 404 -32.55 -0.17 7.37
C LYS A 404 -31.28 -1.03 7.46
N ALA A 405 -30.11 -0.40 7.48
CA ALA A 405 -28.89 -1.10 7.84
C ALA A 405 -28.76 -1.14 9.36
N GLY A 406 -28.10 -2.17 9.86
CA GLY A 406 -27.59 -2.13 11.23
C GLY A 406 -26.38 -3.01 11.39
N ILE A 407 -25.92 -3.11 12.63
CA ILE A 407 -24.57 -3.59 12.96
C ILE A 407 -24.68 -4.88 13.75
N VAL A 408 -23.89 -5.88 13.37
CA VAL A 408 -23.70 -7.11 14.14
C VAL A 408 -22.26 -7.19 14.59
N LEU A 409 -22.08 -7.44 15.87
CA LEU A 409 -20.80 -7.77 16.49
C LEU A 409 -20.86 -9.22 16.94
N LEU A 410 -19.87 -10.02 16.53
CA LEU A 410 -19.65 -11.39 16.97
C LEU A 410 -18.31 -11.46 17.70
N ALA A 411 -18.27 -12.10 18.86
CA ALA A 411 -17.04 -12.30 19.62
C ALA A 411 -17.01 -13.69 20.27
N GLN A 412 -16.01 -14.47 19.90
CA GLN A 412 -15.76 -15.77 20.51
C GLN A 412 -14.96 -15.60 21.80
N THR A 413 -15.34 -16.38 22.81
CA THR A 413 -14.69 -16.36 24.13
C THR A 413 -14.37 -17.76 24.64
N SER A 414 -13.26 -17.87 25.35
CA SER A 414 -12.94 -19.02 26.21
C SER A 414 -13.47 -18.87 27.64
N ASP A 415 -13.91 -17.67 28.04
CA ASP A 415 -14.47 -17.36 29.35
C ASP A 415 -15.88 -16.75 29.18
N ARG A 416 -16.85 -17.65 28.97
CA ARG A 416 -18.26 -17.28 28.84
C ARG A 416 -18.82 -16.61 30.09
N LYS A 417 -18.36 -17.01 31.27
CA LYS A 417 -18.84 -16.46 32.54
C LYS A 417 -18.46 -14.99 32.68
N ALA A 418 -17.22 -14.62 32.32
CA ALA A 418 -16.81 -13.22 32.29
C ALA A 418 -17.65 -12.39 31.31
N ALA A 419 -17.88 -12.91 30.10
CA ALA A 419 -18.74 -12.24 29.11
C ALA A 419 -20.17 -12.04 29.61
N GLU A 420 -20.79 -13.04 30.25
CA GLU A 420 -22.13 -12.94 30.84
C GLU A 420 -22.19 -11.92 31.98
N GLN A 421 -21.13 -11.79 32.78
CA GLN A 421 -21.04 -10.75 33.80
C GLN A 421 -20.99 -9.35 33.17
N THR A 422 -20.22 -9.19 32.10
CA THR A 422 -20.16 -7.94 31.33
C THR A 422 -21.52 -7.58 30.74
N PHE A 423 -22.22 -8.53 30.10
CA PHE A 423 -23.56 -8.28 29.56
C PHE A 423 -24.55 -7.89 30.66
N LYS A 424 -24.52 -8.54 31.84
CA LYS A 424 -25.37 -8.13 32.97
C LYS A 424 -25.11 -6.70 33.43
N LYS A 425 -23.85 -6.26 33.48
CA LYS A 425 -23.51 -4.86 33.79
C LYS A 425 -24.09 -3.91 32.74
N LEU A 426 -24.00 -4.28 31.46
CA LEU A 426 -24.58 -3.51 30.35
C LEU A 426 -26.11 -3.49 30.40
N ASP A 427 -26.77 -4.61 30.72
CA ASP A 427 -28.22 -4.70 30.89
C ASP A 427 -28.71 -3.72 31.97
N GLU A 428 -28.08 -3.74 33.14
CA GLU A 428 -28.42 -2.82 34.23
C GLU A 428 -28.14 -1.36 33.86
N LEU A 429 -27.03 -1.08 33.19
CA LEU A 429 -26.71 0.27 32.68
C LEU A 429 -27.78 0.77 31.71
N MET A 430 -28.16 -0.05 30.72
CA MET A 430 -29.14 0.32 29.70
C MET A 430 -30.51 0.57 30.33
N LYS A 431 -30.89 -0.23 31.32
CA LYS A 431 -32.13 -0.06 32.09
C LYS A 431 -32.12 1.19 32.97
N THR A 432 -31.07 1.40 33.74
CA THR A 432 -31.04 2.43 34.81
C THR A 432 -30.62 3.80 34.30
N ARG A 433 -29.52 3.89 33.54
CA ARG A 433 -28.94 5.16 33.07
C ARG A 433 -29.62 5.64 31.80
N TYR A 434 -29.86 4.75 30.85
CA TYR A 434 -30.41 5.09 29.53
C TYR A 434 -31.91 4.85 29.42
N ARG A 435 -32.55 4.25 30.44
CA ARG A 435 -34.00 4.01 30.52
C ARG A 435 -34.53 3.16 29.37
N PHE A 436 -33.70 2.27 28.81
CA PHE A 436 -34.15 1.28 27.83
C PHE A 436 -35.03 0.25 28.53
N GLN A 437 -36.03 -0.26 27.82
CA GLN A 437 -36.73 -1.46 28.23
C GLN A 437 -35.83 -2.66 27.96
N VAL A 438 -35.38 -3.30 29.03
CA VAL A 438 -34.55 -4.51 29.00
C VAL A 438 -35.43 -5.70 29.32
N SER A 439 -35.57 -6.63 28.39
CA SER A 439 -36.42 -7.82 28.55
C SER A 439 -35.76 -9.06 27.97
N GLU A 440 -35.95 -10.19 28.65
CA GLU A 440 -35.68 -11.51 28.08
C GLU A 440 -36.60 -11.73 26.86
N THR A 441 -36.03 -12.33 25.83
CA THR A 441 -36.72 -12.66 24.59
C THR A 441 -36.19 -13.98 24.03
N GLN A 442 -36.80 -14.45 22.94
CA GLN A 442 -36.37 -15.62 22.21
C GLN A 442 -36.18 -15.21 20.75
N VAL A 443 -35.05 -15.58 20.17
CA VAL A 443 -34.78 -15.42 18.74
C VAL A 443 -34.71 -16.81 18.16
N GLU A 444 -35.71 -17.19 17.35
CA GLU A 444 -35.83 -18.54 16.77
C GLU A 444 -35.64 -19.66 17.80
N GLY A 445 -36.24 -19.49 18.99
CA GLY A 445 -36.19 -20.47 20.08
C GLY A 445 -34.88 -20.49 20.91
N LYS A 446 -33.92 -19.59 20.63
CA LYS A 446 -32.74 -19.39 21.48
C LYS A 446 -32.92 -18.18 22.42
N PRO A 447 -32.53 -18.30 23.70
CA PRO A 447 -32.68 -17.21 24.66
C PRO A 447 -31.80 -16.02 24.31
N ALA A 448 -32.36 -14.82 24.43
CA ALA A 448 -31.69 -13.56 24.17
C ALA A 448 -32.21 -12.45 25.09
N ILE A 449 -31.52 -11.32 25.12
CA ILE A 449 -31.97 -10.12 25.82
C ILE A 449 -32.08 -8.98 24.81
N SER A 450 -33.19 -8.24 24.88
CA SER A 450 -33.44 -7.09 24.01
C SER A 450 -33.44 -5.80 24.83
N TRP A 451 -32.78 -4.77 24.32
CA TRP A 451 -32.83 -3.39 24.79
C TRP A 451 -33.63 -2.58 23.78
N VAL A 452 -34.78 -2.04 24.19
CA VAL A 452 -35.63 -1.21 23.35
C VAL A 452 -35.66 0.20 23.90
N SER A 453 -35.26 1.18 23.08
CA SER A 453 -35.34 2.58 23.47
C SER A 453 -36.81 3.02 23.47
N PRO A 454 -37.31 3.66 24.56
CA PRO A 454 -38.65 4.23 24.54
C PRO A 454 -38.71 5.56 23.76
N PHE A 455 -37.57 6.14 23.40
CA PHE A 455 -37.47 7.47 22.78
C PHE A 455 -37.08 7.43 21.30
N THR A 456 -36.55 6.30 20.82
CA THR A 456 -36.06 6.12 19.45
C THR A 456 -36.46 4.76 18.92
N ALA A 457 -36.39 4.54 17.61
CA ALA A 457 -36.61 3.21 17.02
C ALA A 457 -35.43 2.24 17.24
N LEU A 458 -34.48 2.56 18.12
CA LEU A 458 -33.31 1.74 18.38
C LEU A 458 -33.67 0.50 19.20
N LYS A 459 -33.41 -0.67 18.60
CA LYS A 459 -33.46 -1.98 19.24
C LYS A 459 -32.06 -2.59 19.19
N VAL A 460 -31.61 -3.11 20.32
CA VAL A 460 -30.36 -3.87 20.43
C VAL A 460 -30.71 -5.24 21.00
N THR A 461 -30.16 -6.31 20.45
CA THR A 461 -30.37 -7.67 20.94
C THR A 461 -29.04 -8.36 21.11
N HIS A 462 -28.80 -8.97 22.26
CA HIS A 462 -27.60 -9.77 22.52
C HIS A 462 -27.95 -11.16 23.02
N GLY A 463 -27.01 -12.08 22.81
CA GLY A 463 -27.19 -13.49 23.14
C GLY A 463 -26.02 -14.33 22.67
N TRP A 464 -26.27 -15.62 22.44
CA TRP A 464 -25.23 -16.61 22.15
C TRP A 464 -25.54 -17.43 20.90
N LEU A 465 -24.53 -17.59 20.06
CA LEU A 465 -24.45 -18.63 19.04
C LEU A 465 -23.67 -19.83 19.58
N ASP A 466 -23.70 -20.94 18.84
CA ASP A 466 -23.01 -22.17 19.23
C ASP A 466 -21.49 -21.97 19.26
N GLY A 467 -20.78 -22.71 20.10
CA GLY A 467 -19.32 -22.62 20.24
C GLY A 467 -18.83 -21.33 20.92
N ASN A 468 -19.59 -20.84 21.91
CA ASN A 468 -19.26 -19.68 22.76
C ASN A 468 -18.98 -18.39 21.98
N VAL A 469 -19.82 -18.10 20.99
CA VAL A 469 -19.79 -16.85 20.26
C VAL A 469 -20.92 -15.97 20.78
N ALA A 470 -20.56 -14.89 21.47
CA ALA A 470 -21.52 -13.86 21.84
C ALA A 470 -21.86 -13.01 20.61
N TYR A 471 -23.11 -12.58 20.50
CA TYR A 471 -23.52 -11.60 19.50
C TYR A 471 -24.14 -10.36 20.14
N LEU A 472 -23.96 -9.20 19.50
CA LEU A 472 -24.67 -7.96 19.77
C LEU A 472 -25.16 -7.40 18.43
N ALA A 473 -26.47 -7.40 18.24
CA ALA A 473 -27.14 -6.94 17.02
C ALA A 473 -27.84 -5.60 17.29
N ILE A 474 -27.42 -4.55 16.59
CA ILE A 474 -27.89 -3.17 16.73
C ILE A 474 -28.72 -2.82 15.49
N GLY A 475 -30.04 -2.85 15.64
CA GLY A 475 -30.99 -2.67 14.56
C GLY A 475 -32.26 -3.49 14.79
N SER A 476 -33.34 -3.14 14.10
CA SER A 476 -34.58 -3.89 14.16
C SER A 476 -34.39 -5.27 13.53
N ASP A 477 -34.68 -6.32 14.30
CA ASP A 477 -34.76 -7.72 13.85
C ASP A 477 -33.51 -8.26 13.14
N LEU A 478 -32.33 -7.73 13.51
CA LEU A 478 -31.06 -8.25 13.00
C LEU A 478 -30.63 -9.56 13.65
N ALA A 479 -31.08 -9.86 14.87
CA ALA A 479 -30.70 -11.12 15.52
C ALA A 479 -31.22 -12.34 14.75
N THR A 480 -32.36 -12.23 14.05
CA THR A 480 -32.94 -13.33 13.25
C THR A 480 -32.16 -13.61 11.97
N THR A 481 -31.25 -12.72 11.55
CA THR A 481 -30.38 -12.96 10.37
C THR A 481 -29.13 -13.77 10.71
N ILE A 482 -28.86 -13.98 12.00
CA ILE A 482 -27.69 -14.73 12.51
C ILE A 482 -28.08 -15.83 13.51
N VAL A 483 -29.33 -15.86 13.98
CA VAL A 483 -29.89 -16.90 14.84
C VAL A 483 -31.17 -17.47 14.20
N PRO A 484 -31.19 -18.76 13.79
CA PRO A 484 -30.05 -19.69 13.72
C PRO A 484 -29.01 -19.23 12.69
N ALA A 485 -27.94 -20.02 12.50
CA ALA A 485 -26.95 -19.73 11.46
C ALA A 485 -27.65 -19.51 10.10
N PRO A 486 -27.21 -18.53 9.30
CA PRO A 486 -27.90 -18.14 8.08
C PRO A 486 -27.88 -19.25 7.04
N ASP A 487 -29.01 -19.47 6.36
CA ASP A 487 -29.12 -20.44 5.26
C ASP A 487 -28.21 -20.09 4.08
N GLN A 488 -27.96 -18.78 3.87
CA GLN A 488 -27.01 -18.26 2.89
C GLN A 488 -25.90 -17.49 3.62
N PRO A 489 -24.80 -18.16 4.00
CA PRO A 489 -23.69 -17.52 4.67
C PRO A 489 -22.88 -16.64 3.70
N LEU A 490 -22.17 -15.64 4.24
CA LEU A 490 -21.36 -14.71 3.47
C LEU A 490 -20.30 -15.41 2.62
N VAL A 491 -19.75 -16.54 3.08
CA VAL A 491 -18.78 -17.33 2.31
C VAL A 491 -19.34 -17.85 0.98
N GLU A 492 -20.66 -17.90 0.81
CA GLU A 492 -21.30 -18.28 -0.44
C GLU A 492 -21.57 -17.07 -1.34
N HIS A 493 -21.49 -15.84 -0.81
CA HIS A 493 -21.72 -14.62 -1.57
C HIS A 493 -20.68 -14.50 -2.72
N PRO A 494 -21.10 -14.33 -3.98
CA PRO A 494 -20.18 -14.34 -5.12
C PRO A 494 -19.06 -13.30 -5.02
N LEU A 495 -19.39 -12.06 -4.64
CA LEU A 495 -18.37 -11.00 -4.50
C LEU A 495 -17.41 -11.28 -3.35
N PHE A 496 -17.87 -11.92 -2.28
CA PHE A 496 -17.00 -12.30 -1.16
C PHE A 496 -16.02 -13.41 -1.60
N ARG A 497 -16.50 -14.44 -2.32
CA ARG A 497 -15.64 -15.50 -2.86
C ARG A 497 -14.60 -14.98 -3.86
N GLN A 498 -14.97 -14.03 -4.70
CA GLN A 498 -14.06 -13.42 -5.68
C GLN A 498 -13.02 -12.50 -5.04
N THR A 499 -13.29 -11.96 -3.84
CA THR A 499 -12.40 -11.00 -3.18
C THR A 499 -11.62 -11.56 -1.99
N SER A 500 -12.00 -12.74 -1.49
CA SER A 500 -11.26 -13.47 -0.45
C SER A 500 -10.13 -14.27 -1.08
N SER A 501 -8.92 -14.18 -0.51
CA SER A 501 -7.76 -14.91 -1.00
C SER A 501 -7.73 -16.32 -0.41
N THR A 502 -7.66 -17.32 -1.28
CA THR A 502 -7.45 -18.73 -0.89
C THR A 502 -5.99 -19.08 -0.68
N GLU A 503 -5.05 -18.23 -1.15
CA GLU A 503 -3.61 -18.44 -0.97
C GLU A 503 -3.14 -18.17 0.46
N LEU A 504 -3.92 -17.42 1.23
CA LEU A 504 -3.65 -17.11 2.63
C LEU A 504 -4.50 -17.98 3.55
N ASN A 505 -4.42 -19.31 3.42
CA ASN A 505 -5.14 -20.24 4.29
C ASN A 505 -4.16 -21.09 5.13
N PRO A 506 -4.17 -21.01 6.47
CA PRO A 506 -5.06 -20.20 7.31
C PRO A 506 -4.73 -18.70 7.30
N ASN A 507 -5.75 -17.86 7.50
CA ASN A 507 -5.64 -16.38 7.56
C ASN A 507 -5.77 -15.82 8.98
N ASN A 508 -5.29 -14.59 9.19
CA ASN A 508 -5.38 -13.83 10.43
C ASN A 508 -6.62 -12.92 10.52
N GLY A 509 -7.23 -12.61 9.37
CA GLY A 509 -8.44 -11.81 9.29
C GLY A 509 -8.82 -11.47 7.85
N GLN A 510 -10.07 -11.03 7.70
CA GLN A 510 -10.64 -10.65 6.42
C GLN A 510 -11.40 -9.33 6.55
N PHE A 511 -11.32 -8.52 5.50
CA PHE A 511 -12.15 -7.36 5.29
C PHE A 511 -12.92 -7.56 3.99
N PHE A 512 -14.20 -7.21 3.99
CA PHE A 512 -15.05 -7.20 2.81
C PHE A 512 -15.91 -5.94 2.81
N LEU A 513 -16.05 -5.33 1.65
CA LEU A 513 -16.88 -4.16 1.42
C LEU A 513 -17.58 -4.31 0.06
N GLU A 514 -18.91 -4.37 0.08
CA GLU A 514 -19.74 -4.30 -1.11
C GLU A 514 -20.07 -2.84 -1.44
N VAL A 515 -19.16 -2.21 -2.20
CA VAL A 515 -19.24 -0.78 -2.53
C VAL A 515 -20.52 -0.47 -3.32
N ASP A 516 -20.86 -1.30 -4.31
CA ASP A 516 -22.03 -1.09 -5.17
C ASP A 516 -23.34 -0.99 -4.37
N ARG A 517 -23.56 -1.89 -3.41
CA ARG A 517 -24.76 -1.86 -2.59
C ARG A 517 -24.70 -0.75 -1.54
N LEU A 518 -23.53 -0.44 -1.00
CA LEU A 518 -23.37 0.61 0.00
C LEU A 518 -23.63 2.02 -0.56
N THR A 519 -23.19 2.31 -1.79
CA THR A 519 -23.37 3.63 -2.41
C THR A 519 -24.76 3.84 -3.02
N ASN A 520 -25.42 2.76 -3.45
CA ASN A 520 -26.76 2.83 -4.07
C ASN A 520 -27.90 2.57 -3.09
N ALA A 521 -27.64 1.99 -1.92
CA ALA A 521 -28.65 1.85 -0.89
C ALA A 521 -28.85 3.19 -0.17
N ASN A 522 -30.11 3.61 -0.02
CA ASN A 522 -30.50 4.63 0.95
C ASN A 522 -30.34 4.05 2.36
N THR A 523 -29.09 3.82 2.77
CA THR A 523 -28.76 3.37 4.11
C THR A 523 -28.87 4.54 5.07
N ASN A 524 -29.31 4.24 6.29
CA ASN A 524 -29.30 5.16 7.42
C ASN A 524 -27.90 5.33 8.03
N LEU A 525 -26.83 4.96 7.34
CA LEU A 525 -25.46 5.04 7.83
C LEU A 525 -24.89 6.44 7.53
N PRO A 526 -24.29 7.12 8.52
CA PRO A 526 -23.61 8.39 8.30
C PRO A 526 -22.27 8.13 7.58
N LEU A 527 -22.32 7.92 6.27
CA LEU A 527 -21.12 7.80 5.45
C LEU A 527 -20.57 9.20 5.14
N PRO A 528 -19.24 9.41 5.21
CA PRO A 528 -18.65 10.68 4.82
C PRO A 528 -18.92 10.93 3.33
N THR A 529 -19.40 12.12 2.99
CA THR A 529 -19.56 12.53 1.59
C THR A 529 -18.18 12.78 0.99
N LEU A 530 -17.91 12.15 -0.15
CA LEU A 530 -16.66 12.36 -0.86
C LEU A 530 -16.81 13.49 -1.87
N PRO A 531 -15.72 14.21 -2.18
CA PRO A 531 -15.70 15.16 -3.28
C PRO A 531 -16.17 14.49 -4.58
N PRO A 532 -16.90 15.20 -5.48
CA PRO A 532 -17.43 14.62 -6.71
C PRO A 532 -16.36 13.92 -7.58
N GLU A 533 -15.14 14.44 -7.60
CA GLU A 533 -14.02 13.85 -8.35
C GLU A 533 -13.62 12.46 -7.84
N GLN A 534 -13.79 12.20 -6.54
CA GLN A 534 -13.50 10.90 -5.92
C GLN A 534 -14.69 9.94 -6.03
N GLN A 535 -15.91 10.48 -5.98
CA GLN A 535 -17.15 9.70 -6.13
C GLN A 535 -17.18 8.95 -7.46
N VAL A 536 -16.75 9.59 -8.56
CA VAL A 536 -16.69 8.98 -9.89
C VAL A 536 -15.86 7.69 -9.91
N PHE A 537 -14.77 7.63 -9.14
CA PHE A 537 -13.94 6.42 -9.05
C PHE A 537 -14.52 5.37 -8.10
N LEU A 538 -15.24 5.77 -7.04
CA LEU A 538 -15.94 4.81 -6.20
C LEU A 538 -17.05 4.08 -6.96
N ASP A 539 -17.79 4.79 -7.82
CA ASP A 539 -18.87 4.19 -8.62
C ASP A 539 -18.36 3.11 -9.59
N ALA A 540 -17.05 3.08 -9.86
CA ALA A 540 -16.40 2.05 -10.66
C ALA A 540 -16.11 0.75 -9.87
N ILE A 541 -16.12 0.79 -8.54
CA ILE A 541 -15.74 -0.32 -7.68
C ILE A 541 -17.00 -1.09 -7.27
N ARG A 542 -17.00 -2.40 -7.50
CA ARG A 542 -18.09 -3.29 -7.11
C ARG A 542 -17.94 -3.76 -5.67
N ALA A 543 -16.75 -4.26 -5.35
CA ALA A 543 -16.40 -4.75 -4.03
C ALA A 543 -14.89 -4.68 -3.79
N ILE A 544 -14.53 -4.61 -2.52
CA ILE A 544 -13.15 -4.69 -2.05
C ILE A 544 -13.10 -5.82 -1.03
N GLY A 545 -12.12 -6.72 -1.15
CA GLY A 545 -11.79 -7.66 -0.09
C GLY A 545 -10.30 -7.65 0.21
N ILE A 546 -9.96 -7.87 1.46
CA ILE A 546 -8.59 -7.96 1.94
C ILE A 546 -8.49 -9.19 2.83
N THR A 547 -7.52 -10.05 2.57
CA THR A 547 -7.17 -11.17 3.45
C THR A 547 -5.77 -10.93 3.99
N ALA A 548 -5.58 -11.07 5.31
CA ALA A 548 -4.29 -10.86 5.95
C ALA A 548 -3.77 -12.17 6.57
N ALA A 549 -2.47 -12.40 6.57
CA ALA A 549 -1.86 -13.54 7.26
C ALA A 549 -0.46 -13.20 7.80
N LEU A 550 -0.16 -13.76 8.98
CA LEU A 550 1.20 -13.76 9.54
C LEU A 550 1.94 -14.99 9.01
N GLN A 551 3.15 -14.83 8.47
CA GLN A 551 3.87 -15.92 7.79
C GLN A 551 4.92 -16.61 8.67
N ASP A 552 5.80 -15.84 9.32
CA ASP A 552 6.99 -16.38 10.03
C ASP A 552 7.31 -15.62 11.35
N GLY A 553 6.31 -14.90 11.88
CA GLY A 553 6.43 -14.07 13.08
C GLY A 553 7.16 -12.75 12.85
N ARG A 554 7.58 -12.46 11.62
CA ARG A 554 8.23 -11.21 11.24
C ARG A 554 7.64 -10.58 9.99
N THR A 555 6.94 -11.39 9.21
CA THR A 555 6.36 -11.04 7.93
C THR A 555 4.85 -11.11 8.00
N THR A 556 4.20 -10.04 7.53
CA THR A 556 2.75 -9.96 7.35
C THR A 556 2.46 -9.79 5.88
N ARG A 557 1.63 -10.66 5.32
CA ARG A 557 1.14 -10.59 3.94
C ARG A 557 -0.32 -10.16 3.91
N TYR A 558 -0.65 -9.29 2.96
CA TYR A 558 -2.02 -8.89 2.65
C TYR A 558 -2.29 -9.15 1.18
N ASP A 559 -3.40 -9.82 0.89
CA ASP A 559 -3.94 -9.98 -0.45
C ASP A 559 -5.23 -9.16 -0.54
N ALA A 560 -5.20 -8.07 -1.30
CA ALA A 560 -6.36 -7.25 -1.58
C ALA A 560 -6.86 -7.48 -3.01
N HIS A 561 -8.17 -7.61 -3.16
CA HIS A 561 -8.86 -7.69 -4.44
C HIS A 561 -9.83 -6.52 -4.55
N VAL A 562 -9.71 -5.76 -5.64
CA VAL A 562 -10.62 -4.67 -5.98
C VAL A 562 -11.36 -5.08 -7.23
N LEU A 563 -12.62 -5.46 -7.07
CA LEU A 563 -13.48 -5.79 -8.20
C LEU A 563 -13.99 -4.51 -8.83
N LEU A 564 -13.79 -4.38 -10.13
CA LEU A 564 -14.16 -3.19 -10.90
C LEU A 564 -15.27 -3.55 -11.88
N ARG A 565 -16.12 -2.57 -12.20
CA ARG A 565 -17.04 -2.67 -13.32
C ARG A 565 -16.26 -2.83 -14.62
N LYS A 566 -16.85 -3.53 -15.59
CA LYS A 566 -16.34 -3.57 -16.96
C LYS A 566 -17.06 -2.50 -17.77
N GLY A 567 -16.31 -1.50 -18.22
CA GLY A 567 -16.79 -0.41 -19.05
C GLY A 567 -16.61 -0.71 -20.54
N ASN A 568 -16.63 0.35 -21.34
CA ASN A 568 -16.48 0.25 -22.78
C ASN A 568 -15.03 -0.07 -23.18
N ALA A 569 -14.87 -0.55 -24.42
CA ALA A 569 -13.54 -0.66 -25.01
C ALA A 569 -12.89 0.73 -25.08
N PRO A 570 -11.62 0.88 -24.66
CA PRO A 570 -10.97 2.18 -24.59
C PRO A 570 -10.73 2.76 -25.98
N GLY A 571 -11.11 4.03 -26.18
CA GLY A 571 -10.83 4.80 -27.38
C GLY A 571 -9.41 5.36 -27.42
N ALA A 572 -9.17 6.30 -28.34
CA ALA A 572 -7.96 7.11 -28.32
C ALA A 572 -7.94 8.01 -27.08
N LEU A 573 -6.74 8.24 -26.51
CA LEU A 573 -6.60 9.24 -25.44
C LEU A 573 -6.95 10.63 -25.99
N PRO A 574 -7.48 11.53 -25.14
CA PRO A 574 -7.69 12.92 -25.52
C PRO A 574 -6.45 13.53 -26.20
N PRO A 575 -6.63 14.35 -27.25
CA PRO A 575 -5.50 15.05 -27.88
C PRO A 575 -4.87 16.01 -26.87
N PRO A 576 -3.56 16.34 -27.00
CA PRO A 576 -2.92 17.30 -26.14
C PRO A 576 -3.63 18.66 -26.19
N ALA A 577 -3.73 19.34 -25.04
CA ALA A 577 -4.25 20.69 -24.99
C ALA A 577 -3.37 21.62 -25.86
N PRO A 578 -3.95 22.61 -26.58
CA PRO A 578 -3.15 23.60 -27.29
C PRO A 578 -2.23 24.31 -26.29
N ILE A 579 -0.93 24.32 -26.57
CA ILE A 579 0.02 25.17 -25.84
C ILE A 579 -0.26 26.59 -26.32
N ASN A 580 -1.10 27.34 -25.62
CA ASN A 580 -1.24 28.76 -25.90
C ASN A 580 0.10 29.43 -25.56
N PRO A 581 0.80 30.04 -26.52
CA PRO A 581 1.96 30.86 -26.20
C PRO A 581 1.51 32.01 -25.29
N PRO A 582 2.34 32.44 -24.32
CA PRO A 582 2.04 33.63 -23.55
C PRO A 582 1.83 34.80 -24.52
N LEU A 583 0.69 35.49 -24.37
CA LEU A 583 0.38 36.70 -25.12
C LEU A 583 1.55 37.69 -24.99
N PRO A 584 2.12 38.19 -26.09
CA PRO A 584 3.17 39.19 -26.01
C PRO A 584 2.56 40.53 -25.55
N GLY A 585 3.01 41.00 -24.38
CA GLY A 585 2.97 42.41 -24.02
C GLY A 585 1.76 42.87 -23.21
N SER A 586 1.91 42.85 -21.88
CA SER A 586 1.39 43.91 -21.03
C SER A 586 2.48 44.29 -20.04
N SER A 587 3.41 45.12 -20.51
CA SER A 587 4.35 45.84 -19.65
C SER A 587 3.56 46.86 -18.84
N GLU A 588 3.13 46.47 -17.64
CA GLU A 588 2.77 47.42 -16.59
C GLU A 588 4.05 47.83 -15.87
N THR A 589 4.53 49.03 -16.21
CA THR A 589 5.53 49.77 -15.43
C THR A 589 5.00 50.00 -14.01
N PRO A 590 5.71 49.60 -12.95
CA PRO A 590 5.29 49.92 -11.59
C PRO A 590 5.57 51.40 -11.31
N THR A 591 4.51 52.16 -11.06
CA THR A 591 4.59 53.52 -10.52
C THR A 591 5.09 53.46 -9.08
N SER A 592 6.22 54.13 -8.82
CA SER A 592 6.75 54.37 -7.48
C SER A 592 5.78 55.25 -6.67
N PRO A 593 5.53 54.99 -5.38
CA PRO A 593 4.87 55.96 -4.53
C PRO A 593 5.86 57.06 -4.13
N ALA A 594 5.51 58.32 -4.42
CA ALA A 594 6.09 59.47 -3.75
C ALA A 594 5.36 59.73 -2.43
N GLN A 595 6.11 60.39 -1.53
CA GLN A 595 5.84 60.80 -0.14
C GLN A 595 4.39 61.07 0.28
#